data_AF-A0A7C6GIY5-F1
#
_entry.id   AF-A0A7C6GIY5-F1
#
_cell.length_a   1.000
_cell.length_b   1.000
_cell.length_c   1.000
_cell.angle_alpha   90.00
_cell.angle_beta   90.00
_cell.angle_gamma   90.00
#
_symmetry.space_group_name_H-M   'P 1'
#
loop_
_entity.id
_entity.type
_entity.pdbx_description
1 polymer ?
#
loop_
_entity_poly.entity_id
_entity_poly.type
_entity_poly.pdbx_seq_one_letter_code
_entity_poly.pdbx_strand_id
1 'polypeptide(L)'
;MKGLLEKSLVLGLGTFSLTKEKAENFLRDLEERGEVTATEAKKLLNELLEKGEQEKNALQQTIQHSVGEIMKNLGYIRKEDYTSLEERVKELEARLANTTPPEETGE
;
A
#
# COMPACT_ATOMS: atom_id res chain seq x y z
N MET A 1 31.28 -3.67 -5.24
CA MET A 1 31.07 -5.14 -5.29
C MET A 1 29.62 -5.54 -4.97
N LYS A 2 28.99 -5.07 -3.88
CA LYS A 2 27.58 -5.37 -3.54
C LYS A 2 26.58 -5.27 -4.70
N GLY A 3 26.60 -4.16 -5.44
CA GLY A 3 25.70 -3.95 -6.58
C GLY A 3 25.94 -4.85 -7.79
N LEU A 4 27.09 -5.52 -7.89
CA LEU A 4 27.35 -6.50 -8.95
C LEU A 4 26.75 -7.87 -8.57
N LEU A 5 26.78 -8.21 -7.28
CA LEU A 5 26.13 -9.41 -6.73
C LEU A 5 24.59 -9.29 -6.75
N GLU A 6 24.03 -8.14 -6.34
CA GLU A 6 22.59 -7.89 -6.50
C GLU A 6 22.17 -8.00 -7.97
N LYS A 7 22.95 -7.45 -8.90
CA LYS A 7 22.67 -7.52 -10.34
C LYS A 7 22.81 -8.92 -10.92
N SER A 8 23.82 -9.69 -10.52
CA SER A 8 24.00 -11.07 -11.00
C SER A 8 22.92 -11.99 -10.46
N LEU A 9 22.47 -11.78 -9.22
CA LEU A 9 21.37 -12.51 -8.59
C LEU A 9 20.05 -12.24 -9.33
N VAL A 10 19.77 -10.98 -9.67
CA VAL A 10 18.59 -10.59 -10.47
C VAL A 10 18.64 -11.16 -11.89
N LEU A 11 19.82 -11.23 -12.51
CA LEU A 11 20.01 -11.81 -13.84
C LEU A 11 19.89 -13.35 -13.84
N GLY A 12 20.37 -14.02 -12.79
CA GLY A 12 20.33 -15.48 -12.67
C GLY A 12 18.95 -16.03 -12.30
N LEU A 13 18.19 -15.30 -11.47
CA LEU A 13 16.85 -15.71 -11.03
C LEU A 13 15.73 -15.16 -11.92
N GLY A 14 16.02 -14.14 -12.72
CA GLY A 14 15.05 -13.37 -13.48
C GLY A 14 14.24 -12.41 -12.58
N THR A 15 13.77 -11.31 -13.17
CA THR A 15 13.03 -10.27 -12.43
C THR A 15 11.63 -10.69 -11.98
N PHE A 16 11.02 -11.68 -12.65
CA PHE A 16 9.67 -12.17 -12.33
C PHE A 16 9.63 -13.28 -11.27
N SER A 17 10.77 -13.90 -10.95
CA SER A 17 10.84 -15.10 -10.11
C SER A 17 11.64 -14.90 -8.82
N LEU A 18 11.97 -13.66 -8.47
CA LEU A 18 12.73 -13.36 -7.26
C LEU A 18 11.83 -13.58 -6.03
N THR A 19 12.03 -14.70 -5.33
CA THR A 19 11.37 -15.02 -4.06
C THR A 19 12.41 -15.17 -2.95
N LYS A 20 11.98 -15.08 -1.69
CA LYS A 20 12.84 -15.32 -0.52
C LYS A 20 13.58 -16.66 -0.63
N GLU A 21 12.86 -17.72 -0.98
CA GLU A 21 13.41 -19.06 -1.13
C GLU A 21 14.45 -19.15 -2.26
N LYS A 22 14.22 -18.47 -3.40
CA LYS A 22 15.22 -18.41 -4.48
C LYS A 22 16.46 -17.60 -4.09
N ALA A 23 16.28 -16.51 -3.35
CA ALA A 23 17.40 -15.71 -2.84
C ALA A 23 18.24 -16.50 -1.83
N GLU A 24 17.58 -17.23 -0.93
CA GLU A 24 18.23 -18.14 0.03
C GLU A 24 19.02 -19.24 -0.69
N ASN A 25 18.41 -19.90 -1.68
CA ASN A 25 19.09 -20.94 -2.46
C ASN A 25 20.30 -20.39 -3.23
N PHE A 26 20.16 -19.22 -3.87
CA PHE A 26 21.27 -18.60 -4.60
C PHE A 26 22.44 -18.21 -3.67
N LEU A 27 22.13 -17.63 -2.50
CA LEU A 27 23.16 -17.28 -1.53
C LEU A 27 23.84 -18.51 -0.95
N ARG A 28 23.11 -19.62 -0.75
CA ARG A 28 23.67 -20.90 -0.36
C ARG A 28 24.61 -21.47 -1.43
N ASP A 29 24.23 -21.40 -2.70
CA ASP A 29 25.09 -21.86 -3.80
C ASP A 29 26.41 -21.07 -3.86
N LEU A 30 26.36 -19.76 -3.58
CA LEU A 30 27.56 -18.92 -3.51
C LEU A 30 28.42 -19.24 -2.28
N GLU A 31 27.80 -19.59 -1.16
CA GLU A 31 28.51 -20.07 0.04
C GLU A 31 29.23 -21.40 -0.22
N GLU A 32 28.54 -22.35 -0.86
CA GLU A 32 29.11 -23.67 -1.23
C GLU A 32 30.28 -23.55 -2.22
N ARG A 33 30.23 -22.55 -3.11
CA ARG A 33 31.33 -22.22 -4.04
C ARG A 33 32.48 -21.47 -3.37
N GLY A 34 32.33 -21.06 -2.10
CA GLY A 34 33.31 -20.25 -1.38
C GLY A 34 33.41 -18.81 -1.88
N GLU A 35 32.42 -18.32 -2.64
CA GLU A 35 32.37 -16.96 -3.17
C GLU A 35 31.91 -15.93 -2.11
N VAL A 36 31.19 -16.40 -1.09
CA VAL A 36 30.77 -15.60 0.08
C VAL A 36 30.83 -16.45 1.34
N THR A 37 31.08 -15.82 2.47
CA THR A 37 31.00 -16.49 3.77
C THR A 37 29.55 -16.65 4.23
N ALA A 38 29.27 -17.63 5.10
CA ALA A 38 27.96 -17.82 5.74
C ALA A 38 27.41 -16.54 6.40
N THR A 39 28.30 -15.75 7.01
CA THR A 39 27.97 -14.48 7.67
C THR A 39 27.57 -13.41 6.65
N GLU A 40 28.28 -13.33 5.52
CA GLU A 40 27.95 -12.39 4.45
C GLU A 40 26.66 -12.79 3.73
N ALA A 41 26.44 -14.08 3.46
CA ALA A 41 25.20 -14.59 2.89
C ALA A 41 23.99 -14.21 3.74
N LYS A 42 24.04 -14.46 5.07
CA LYS A 42 22.98 -14.06 6.00
C LYS A 42 22.74 -12.55 6.01
N LYS A 43 23.81 -11.75 5.97
CA LYS A 43 23.71 -10.29 5.93
C LYS A 43 23.04 -9.80 4.65
N LEU A 44 23.43 -10.34 3.50
CA LEU A 44 22.85 -9.99 2.20
C LEU A 44 21.38 -10.37 2.12
N LEU A 45 20.99 -11.54 2.64
CA LEU A 45 19.60 -11.95 2.72
C LEU A 45 18.76 -10.97 3.55
N ASN A 46 19.24 -10.58 4.72
CA ASN A 46 18.54 -9.64 5.58
C ASN A 46 18.43 -8.25 4.92
N GLU A 47 19.51 -7.74 4.31
CA GLU A 47 19.49 -6.47 3.57
C GLU A 47 18.47 -6.51 2.41
N LEU A 48 18.38 -7.63 1.68
CA LEU A 48 17.40 -7.84 0.60
C LEU A 48 15.96 -7.86 1.13
N LEU A 49 15.70 -8.56 2.23
CA LEU A 49 14.37 -8.63 2.83
C LEU A 49 13.92 -7.27 3.37
N GLU A 50 14.81 -6.54 4.04
CA GLU A 50 14.51 -5.22 4.59
C GLU A 50 14.20 -4.20 3.48
N LYS A 51 15.06 -4.13 2.45
CA LYS A 51 14.79 -3.28 1.28
C LYS A 51 13.49 -3.69 0.57
N GLY A 52 13.24 -4.99 0.42
CA GLY A 52 12.02 -5.50 -0.21
C GLY A 52 10.76 -5.04 0.52
N GLU A 53 10.75 -5.06 1.85
CA GLU A 53 9.63 -4.59 2.65
C GLU A 53 9.46 -3.07 2.57
N GLN A 54 10.56 -2.30 2.54
CA GLN A 54 10.50 -0.85 2.35
C GLN A 54 9.91 -0.47 0.99
N GLU A 55 10.39 -1.08 -0.10
CA GLU A 55 9.91 -0.85 -1.46
C GLU A 55 8.43 -1.26 -1.63
N LYS A 56 8.04 -2.39 -1.04
CA LYS A 56 6.64 -2.84 -1.03
C LYS A 56 5.71 -1.82 -0.35
N ASN A 57 6.12 -1.27 0.80
CA ASN A 57 5.34 -0.26 1.49
C ASN A 57 5.23 1.06 0.70
N ALA A 58 6.32 1.51 0.10
CA ALA A 58 6.33 2.70 -0.77
C ALA A 58 5.42 2.51 -2.01
N LEU A 59 5.47 1.32 -2.62
CA LEU A 59 4.59 0.95 -3.73
C LEU A 59 3.12 0.93 -3.30
N GLN A 60 2.80 0.33 -2.16
CA GLN A 60 1.44 0.28 -1.63
C GLN A 60 0.87 1.69 -1.41
N GLN A 61 1.66 2.59 -0.82
CA GLN A 61 1.26 3.99 -0.64
C GLN A 61 1.03 4.70 -1.98
N THR A 62 1.90 4.48 -2.95
CA THR A 62 1.79 5.06 -4.30
C THR A 62 0.52 4.59 -5.00
N ILE A 63 0.19 3.30 -4.90
CA ILE A 63 -1.03 2.72 -5.45
C ILE A 63 -2.26 3.29 -4.74
N GLN A 64 -2.28 3.33 -3.40
CA GLN A 64 -3.40 3.91 -2.65
C GLN A 64 -3.64 5.37 -3.03
N HIS A 65 -2.58 6.15 -3.14
CA HIS A 65 -2.67 7.54 -3.57
C HIS A 65 -3.23 7.65 -4.99
N SER A 66 -2.67 6.91 -5.94
CA SER A 66 -3.09 6.96 -7.35
C SER A 66 -4.55 6.53 -7.53
N VAL A 67 -4.96 5.45 -6.87
CA VAL A 67 -6.36 4.98 -6.87
C VAL A 67 -7.26 6.02 -6.21
N GLY A 68 -6.85 6.60 -5.09
CA GLY A 68 -7.59 7.67 -4.41
C GLY A 68 -7.83 8.89 -5.31
N GLU A 69 -6.81 9.33 -6.05
CA GLU A 69 -6.91 10.45 -6.99
C GLU A 69 -7.82 10.10 -8.17
N ILE A 70 -7.73 8.89 -8.73
CA ILE A 70 -8.64 8.42 -9.79
C ILE A 70 -10.09 8.42 -9.29
N MET A 71 -10.34 7.90 -8.09
CA MET A 71 -11.69 7.86 -7.50
C MET A 71 -12.25 9.27 -7.30
N LYS A 72 -11.45 10.23 -6.81
CA LYS A 72 -11.86 11.64 -6.72
C LYS A 72 -12.19 12.23 -8.09
N ASN A 73 -11.34 12.01 -9.10
CA ASN A 73 -11.52 12.55 -10.44
C ASN A 73 -12.75 11.99 -11.16
N LEU A 74 -13.15 10.76 -10.84
CA LEU A 74 -14.37 10.13 -11.36
C LEU A 74 -15.64 10.53 -10.57
N GLY A 75 -15.52 11.40 -9.57
CA GLY A 75 -16.65 11.80 -8.71
C GLY A 75 -17.09 10.71 -7.75
N TYR A 76 -16.26 9.71 -7.47
CA TYR A 76 -16.56 8.64 -6.53
C TYR A 76 -16.45 9.19 -5.10
N ILE A 77 -17.58 9.28 -4.41
CA ILE A 77 -17.67 9.77 -3.04
C ILE A 77 -17.47 8.58 -2.09
N ARG A 78 -16.65 8.72 -1.04
CA ARG A 78 -16.51 7.66 -0.03
C ARG A 78 -17.81 7.52 0.74
N LYS A 79 -18.09 6.30 1.20
CA LYS A 79 -19.29 6.03 2.00
C LYS A 79 -19.32 6.88 3.27
N GLU A 80 -18.16 7.11 3.90
CA GLU A 80 -18.06 7.99 5.08
C GLU A 80 -18.51 9.43 4.77
N ASP A 81 -18.05 9.98 3.65
CA ASP A 81 -18.39 11.34 3.21
C ASP A 81 -19.90 11.46 2.92
N TYR A 82 -20.50 10.44 2.30
CA TYR A 82 -21.94 10.37 2.06
C TYR A 82 -22.75 10.29 3.36
N THR A 83 -22.38 9.40 4.29
CA THR A 83 -23.08 9.26 5.58
C THR A 83 -23.01 10.55 6.38
N SER A 84 -21.86 11.23 6.40
CA SER A 84 -21.70 12.53 7.07
C SER A 84 -22.63 13.59 6.45
N LEU A 85 -22.79 13.59 5.12
CA LEU A 85 -23.73 14.48 4.46
C LEU A 85 -25.19 14.12 4.83
N GLU A 86 -25.55 12.84 4.86
CA GLU A 86 -26.89 12.37 5.24
C GLU A 86 -27.25 12.79 6.67
N GLU A 87 -26.32 12.66 7.62
CA GLU A 87 -26.52 13.10 9.01
C GLU A 87 -26.75 14.61 9.11
N ARG A 88 -25.95 15.41 8.40
CA ARG A 88 -26.12 16.88 8.33
C ARG A 88 -27.47 17.26 7.72
N VAL A 89 -27.92 16.55 6.69
CA VAL A 89 -29.23 16.78 6.07
C VAL A 89 -30.35 16.50 7.08
N LYS A 90 -30.31 15.36 7.77
CA LYS A 90 -31.30 15.03 8.82
C LYS A 90 -31.35 16.08 9.93
N GLU A 91 -30.19 16.59 10.36
CA GLU A 91 -30.15 17.63 11.38
C GLU A 91 -30.80 18.93 10.90
N LEU A 92 -30.53 19.34 9.66
CA LEU A 92 -31.13 20.54 9.06
C LEU A 92 -32.64 20.38 8.87
N GLU A 93 -33.10 19.22 8.42
CA GLU A 93 -34.53 18.89 8.30
C GLU A 93 -35.23 18.95 9.66
N ALA A 94 -34.63 18.38 10.70
CA ALA A 94 -35.16 18.44 12.06
C ALA A 94 -35.24 19.88 12.59
N ARG A 95 -34.23 20.72 12.31
CA ARG A 95 -34.26 22.14 12.67
C ARG A 95 -35.37 22.88 11.96
N LEU A 96 -35.52 22.68 10.64
CA LEU A 96 -36.57 23.30 9.82
C LEU A 96 -37.97 22.91 10.30
N ALA A 97 -38.19 21.63 10.62
CA ALA A 97 -39.45 21.13 11.18
C ALA A 97 -39.81 21.82 12.51
N ASN A 98 -38.83 22.18 13.33
CA ASN A 98 -39.04 22.89 14.59
C ASN A 98 -39.22 24.41 14.44
N THR A 99 -38.89 24.99 13.29
CA THR A 99 -39.07 26.43 13.00
C THR A 99 -40.33 26.77 12.19
N THR A 100 -41.08 25.78 11.70
CA THR A 100 -42.37 26.05 11.04
C THR A 100 -43.46 26.06 12.12
N PRO A 101 -44.12 27.20 12.42
CA PRO A 101 -45.28 27.20 13.30
C PRO A 101 -46.37 26.32 12.68
N PRO A 102 -47.26 25.68 13.48
CA PRO A 102 -48.44 25.03 12.91
C PRO A 102 -49.18 26.10 12.11
N GLU A 103 -49.47 25.81 10.83
CA GLU A 103 -50.36 26.64 10.02
C GLU A 103 -51.56 27.00 10.88
N GLU A 104 -51.74 28.30 11.12
CA GLU A 104 -52.92 28.83 11.78
C GLU A 104 -54.12 28.25 11.03
N THR A 105 -54.85 27.39 11.73
CA THR A 105 -56.18 26.95 11.35
C THR A 105 -57.06 28.19 11.48
N GLY A 106 -57.07 29.00 10.42
CA GLY A 106 -57.85 30.23 10.29
C GLY A 106 -58.96 30.06 9.28
N GLU A 107 -60.15 29.81 9.82
CA GLU A 107 -61.52 30.04 9.30
C GLU A 107 -61.98 29.37 7.99
#